data_AF-A0A2T1CV91-F1
#
_entry.id   AF-A0A2T1CV91-F1
#
_cell.length_a   1.000
_cell.length_b   1.000
_cell.length_c   1.000
_cell.angle_alpha   90.00
_cell.angle_beta   90.00
_cell.angle_gamma   90.00
#
_symmetry.space_group_name_H-M   'P 1'
#
loop_
_entity.id
_entity.type
_entity.pdbx_description
1 polymer ?
#
loop_
_entity_poly.entity_id
_entity_poly.type
_entity_poly.pdbx_seq_one_letter_code
_entity_poly.pdbx_strand_id
1 'polypeptide(L)'
;MIITILVWLFPPEPLRKFLKKLTRRNAGFQKSSLVQFLVRVAAQERRYWSEVESPPRAEFISSFQQPYTQVFQLTDFVEDVDPGFDITLINELDSAVVVHDLGIEIVSVANEWKLYGSPQAAKISQQASYTIKMPDIRTEISRSEDLRLLEPRNIDMVLSAHMPDPFRLEPESTFRYELLLKNYVAHMPNYALIRFWITTQKGKFASELVQIFTI
;
A
#
# COMPACT_ATOMS: atom_id res chain seq x y z
N MET A 1 20.72 -23.08 36.19
CA MET A 1 21.46 -22.44 35.08
C MET A 1 20.45 -21.77 34.18
N ILE A 2 20.28 -20.44 34.31
CA ILE A 2 19.29 -19.66 33.58
C ILE A 2 19.99 -19.11 32.35
N ILE A 3 19.52 -19.49 31.15
CA ILE A 3 20.03 -18.94 29.89
C ILE A 3 19.11 -17.77 29.52
N THR A 4 19.59 -16.56 29.77
CA THR A 4 19.01 -15.32 29.27
C THR A 4 19.45 -15.14 27.82
N ILE A 5 18.52 -15.31 26.85
CA ILE A 5 18.78 -14.96 25.45
C ILE A 5 18.37 -13.49 25.29
N LEU A 6 19.37 -12.59 25.28
CA LEU A 6 19.21 -11.24 24.75
C LEU A 6 19.04 -11.34 23.23
N VAL A 7 17.82 -11.11 22.74
CA VAL A 7 17.56 -10.93 21.31
C VAL A 7 17.98 -9.52 20.93
N TRP A 8 18.92 -9.44 19.99
CA TRP A 8 19.47 -8.19 19.46
C TRP A 8 18.43 -7.47 18.58
N LEU A 9 18.05 -6.26 19.00
CA LEU A 9 17.20 -5.29 18.30
C LEU A 9 17.94 -4.61 17.13
N PHE A 10 18.51 -5.33 16.16
CA PHE A 10 19.03 -4.69 14.94
C PHE A 10 18.87 -5.57 13.70
N PRO A 11 18.31 -5.04 12.59
CA PRO A 11 18.18 -5.80 11.35
C PRO A 11 19.56 -6.09 10.73
N PRO A 12 19.72 -7.23 10.03
CA PRO A 12 20.99 -7.63 9.41
C PRO A 12 21.51 -6.61 8.37
N GLU A 13 22.84 -6.49 8.25
CA GLU A 13 23.59 -5.55 7.40
C GLU A 13 23.09 -5.38 5.94
N PRO A 14 22.73 -6.46 5.20
CA PRO A 14 22.26 -6.35 3.81
C PRO A 14 20.95 -5.56 3.71
N LEU A 15 20.07 -5.79 4.67
CA LEU A 15 18.78 -5.16 4.80
C LEU A 15 18.92 -3.68 5.16
N ARG A 16 19.88 -3.35 6.02
CA ARG A 16 20.19 -1.98 6.40
C ARG A 16 20.70 -1.15 5.22
N LYS A 17 21.52 -1.72 4.34
CA LYS A 17 21.99 -1.05 3.10
C LYS A 17 20.88 -0.86 2.09
N PHE A 18 19.98 -1.84 1.97
CA PHE A 18 18.80 -1.75 1.11
C PHE A 18 17.81 -0.67 1.59
N LEU A 19 17.45 -0.70 2.88
CA LEU A 19 16.58 0.31 3.50
C LEU A 19 17.18 1.71 3.36
N LYS A 20 18.51 1.88 3.55
CA LYS A 20 19.21 3.15 3.33
C LYS A 20 19.22 3.62 1.87
N LYS A 21 19.16 2.70 0.90
CA LYS A 21 19.11 3.02 -0.52
C LYS A 21 17.71 3.47 -0.96
N LEU A 22 16.67 3.00 -0.26
CA LEU A 22 15.27 3.33 -0.55
C LEU A 22 14.69 4.46 0.31
N THR A 23 15.27 4.73 1.48
CA THR A 23 14.91 5.90 2.30
C THR A 23 15.52 7.17 1.72
N ARG A 24 15.00 7.66 0.60
CA ARG A 24 15.07 9.10 0.31
C ARG A 24 14.07 9.80 1.23
N ARG A 25 14.60 10.29 2.38
CA ARG A 25 13.99 11.23 3.35
C ARG A 25 12.51 11.01 3.66
N ASN A 26 12.20 10.72 4.93
CA ASN A 26 10.88 10.96 5.53
C ASN A 26 10.42 12.40 5.23
N ALA A 27 9.66 12.57 4.16
CA ALA A 27 8.90 13.77 3.90
C ALA A 27 7.69 13.67 4.84
N GLY A 28 7.67 14.48 5.88
CA GLY A 28 6.57 14.49 6.84
C GLY A 28 5.25 14.64 6.09
N PHE A 29 4.40 13.62 6.16
CA PHE A 29 3.05 13.69 5.64
C PHE A 29 2.20 14.52 6.61
N GLN A 30 1.46 15.49 6.08
CA GLN A 30 0.43 16.14 6.88
C GLN A 30 -0.81 15.24 6.86
N LYS A 31 -1.27 14.83 8.05
CA LYS A 31 -2.51 14.08 8.22
C LYS A 31 -3.68 14.92 7.68
N SER A 32 -4.54 14.31 6.87
CA SER A 32 -5.35 15.02 5.87
C SER A 32 -6.65 15.64 6.41
N SER A 33 -6.56 16.65 7.27
CA SER A 33 -7.74 17.50 7.55
C SER A 33 -8.06 18.49 6.43
N LEU A 34 -7.34 18.44 5.30
CA LEU A 34 -7.34 19.47 4.25
C LEU A 34 -7.59 18.90 2.84
N VAL A 35 -7.38 17.61 2.63
CA VAL A 35 -7.68 16.91 1.37
C VAL A 35 -8.24 15.54 1.70
N GLN A 36 -9.51 15.29 1.42
CA GLN A 36 -10.12 14.01 1.70
C GLN A 36 -9.79 12.98 0.61
N PHE A 37 -9.54 11.74 1.02
CA PHE A 37 -9.35 10.59 0.13
C PHE A 37 -10.52 9.63 0.29
N LEU A 38 -11.24 9.35 -0.80
CA LEU A 38 -12.20 8.27 -0.88
C LEU A 38 -11.60 7.17 -1.77
N VAL A 39 -11.29 6.02 -1.17
CA VAL A 39 -10.64 4.90 -1.85
C VAL A 39 -11.62 3.75 -2.02
N ARG A 40 -11.76 3.26 -3.24
CA ARG A 40 -12.58 2.09 -3.59
C ARG A 40 -11.79 1.14 -4.49
N VAL A 41 -12.19 -0.12 -4.54
CA VAL A 41 -11.73 -1.04 -5.58
C VAL A 41 -12.22 -0.54 -6.94
N ALA A 42 -11.30 -0.43 -7.90
CA ALA A 42 -11.61 -0.01 -9.27
C ALA A 42 -12.63 -0.96 -9.92
N ALA A 43 -13.50 -0.43 -10.77
CA ALA A 43 -14.66 -1.17 -11.26
C ALA A 43 -14.29 -2.48 -11.97
N GLN A 44 -13.22 -2.46 -12.79
CA GLN A 44 -12.69 -3.66 -13.45
C GLN A 44 -12.14 -4.73 -12.49
N GLU A 45 -11.70 -4.34 -11.30
CA GLU A 45 -11.07 -5.24 -10.33
C GLU A 45 -12.06 -5.88 -9.37
N ARG A 46 -13.30 -5.37 -9.29
CA ARG A 46 -14.31 -5.83 -8.32
C ARG A 46 -14.68 -7.31 -8.42
N ARG A 47 -14.32 -7.97 -9.52
CA ARG A 47 -14.46 -9.42 -9.67
C ARG A 47 -13.50 -10.18 -8.77
N TYR A 48 -12.32 -9.64 -8.55
CA TYR A 48 -11.20 -10.28 -7.86
C TYR A 48 -10.84 -9.58 -6.55
N TRP A 49 -11.23 -8.33 -6.38
CA TRP A 49 -10.94 -7.54 -5.20
C TRP A 49 -12.22 -7.01 -4.57
N SER A 50 -12.33 -7.05 -3.25
CA SER A 50 -13.47 -6.53 -2.50
C SER A 50 -13.01 -5.61 -1.36
N GLU A 51 -13.87 -4.67 -0.98
CA GLU A 51 -13.77 -3.95 0.28
C GLU A 51 -14.55 -4.73 1.34
N VAL A 52 -13.93 -5.01 2.49
CA VAL A 52 -14.53 -5.81 3.58
C VAL A 52 -14.53 -5.02 4.89
N GLU A 53 -15.52 -5.26 5.74
CA GLU A 53 -15.66 -4.53 7.01
C GLU A 53 -14.54 -4.88 8.02
N SER A 54 -14.09 -6.12 7.98
CA SER A 54 -12.94 -6.58 8.75
C SER A 54 -12.31 -7.78 8.04
N PRO A 55 -10.99 -7.96 8.15
CA PRO A 55 -10.35 -9.15 7.61
C PRO A 55 -10.81 -10.38 8.39
N PRO A 56 -10.91 -11.56 7.74
CA PRO A 56 -11.59 -12.74 8.29
C PRO A 56 -10.92 -13.39 9.52
N ARG A 57 -9.76 -12.89 9.99
CA ARG A 57 -9.01 -13.45 11.13
C ARG A 57 -8.46 -12.35 12.06
N ALA A 58 -9.27 -11.93 13.03
CA ALA A 58 -8.95 -10.95 14.09
C ALA A 58 -7.56 -11.15 14.74
N GLU A 59 -7.12 -12.40 14.88
CA GLU A 59 -5.90 -12.77 15.60
C GLU A 59 -4.63 -12.30 14.92
N PHE A 60 -4.56 -12.37 13.58
CA PHE A 60 -3.36 -11.92 12.84
C PHE A 60 -3.37 -10.41 12.60
N ILE A 61 -4.56 -9.84 12.47
CA ILE A 61 -4.79 -8.41 12.30
C ILE A 61 -4.32 -7.62 13.51
N SER A 62 -4.42 -8.22 14.70
CA SER A 62 -3.93 -7.63 15.96
C SER A 62 -2.43 -7.32 15.97
N SER A 63 -1.68 -7.90 15.02
CA SER A 63 -0.23 -7.72 14.95
C SER A 63 0.17 -6.39 14.28
N PHE A 64 -0.66 -5.81 13.41
CA PHE A 64 -0.43 -4.44 12.94
C PHE A 64 -0.80 -3.48 14.05
N GLN A 65 0.20 -2.87 14.68
CA GLN A 65 0.00 -1.97 15.81
C GLN A 65 -0.65 -0.64 15.40
N GLN A 66 -0.63 -0.30 14.11
CA GLN A 66 -1.19 0.94 13.60
C GLN A 66 -2.68 0.79 13.22
N PRO A 67 -3.55 1.74 13.59
CA PRO A 67 -4.95 1.74 13.18
C PRO A 67 -5.08 2.01 11.69
N TYR A 68 -6.04 1.34 11.05
CA TYR A 68 -6.41 1.52 9.64
C TYR A 68 -7.93 1.67 9.51
N THR A 69 -8.39 2.27 8.42
CA THR A 69 -9.80 2.65 8.24
C THR A 69 -10.53 1.81 7.18
N GLN A 70 -9.80 1.13 6.30
CA GLN A 70 -10.37 0.32 5.22
C GLN A 70 -9.54 -0.94 4.99
N VAL A 71 -10.19 -1.95 4.42
CA VAL A 71 -9.61 -3.26 4.18
C VAL A 71 -10.01 -3.73 2.78
N PHE A 72 -9.02 -4.14 2.00
CA PHE A 72 -9.18 -4.67 0.66
C PHE A 72 -8.66 -6.10 0.57
N GLN A 73 -9.48 -7.00 0.03
CA GLN A 73 -9.21 -8.44 -0.04
C GLN A 73 -9.22 -8.94 -1.48
N LEU A 74 -8.26 -9.79 -1.83
CA LEU A 74 -8.34 -10.65 -3.01
C LEU A 74 -9.34 -11.79 -2.74
N THR A 75 -10.44 -11.83 -3.50
CA THR A 75 -11.58 -12.73 -3.26
C THR A 75 -11.34 -14.16 -3.73
N ASP A 76 -10.44 -14.37 -4.68
CA ASP A 76 -10.05 -15.67 -5.21
C ASP A 76 -8.56 -15.68 -5.54
N PHE A 77 -7.88 -16.80 -5.33
CA PHE A 77 -6.43 -16.90 -5.52
C PHE A 77 -6.10 -16.96 -7.02
N VAL A 78 -6.05 -15.78 -7.62
CA VAL A 78 -5.78 -15.56 -9.05
C VAL A 78 -4.42 -14.89 -9.17
N GLU A 79 -3.49 -15.52 -9.90
CA GLU A 79 -2.19 -14.91 -10.20
C GLU A 79 -2.38 -13.75 -11.19
N ASP A 80 -1.47 -12.78 -11.13
CA ASP A 80 -1.44 -11.60 -12.01
C ASP A 80 -2.66 -10.68 -11.93
N VAL A 81 -3.48 -10.78 -10.88
CA VAL A 81 -4.56 -9.82 -10.62
C VAL A 81 -4.17 -8.83 -9.53
N ASP A 82 -3.45 -7.81 -9.97
CA ASP A 82 -3.01 -6.73 -9.12
C ASP A 82 -4.17 -5.81 -8.70
N PRO A 83 -4.16 -5.26 -7.47
CA PRO A 83 -5.20 -4.36 -7.03
C PRO A 83 -5.10 -3.03 -7.77
N GLY A 84 -6.24 -2.62 -8.32
CA GLY A 84 -6.50 -1.29 -8.85
C GLY A 84 -7.45 -0.54 -7.92
N PHE A 85 -7.10 0.71 -7.61
CA PHE A 85 -7.90 1.57 -6.74
C PHE A 85 -8.46 2.75 -7.51
N ASP A 86 -9.75 2.97 -7.34
CA ASP A 86 -10.45 4.17 -7.76
C ASP A 86 -10.46 5.17 -6.60
N ILE A 87 -9.72 6.25 -6.77
CA ILE A 87 -9.43 7.22 -5.72
C ILE A 87 -10.05 8.55 -6.11
N THR A 88 -10.90 9.07 -5.23
CA THR A 88 -11.45 10.43 -5.34
C THR A 88 -10.80 11.32 -4.29
N LEU A 89 -10.20 12.41 -4.76
CA LEU A 89 -9.70 13.49 -3.93
C LEU A 89 -10.77 14.58 -3.85
N ILE A 90 -10.94 15.16 -2.67
CA ILE A 90 -11.79 16.32 -2.44
C ILE A 90 -10.93 17.41 -1.82
N ASN A 91 -10.88 18.58 -2.44
CA ASN A 91 -10.13 19.72 -1.90
C ASN A 91 -10.97 20.47 -0.87
N GLU A 92 -10.67 20.27 0.41
CA GLU A 92 -11.35 20.97 1.51
C GLU A 92 -10.64 22.29 1.88
N LEU A 93 -9.62 22.70 1.12
CA LEU A 93 -8.98 24.00 1.28
C LEU A 93 -9.84 25.12 0.68
N ASP A 94 -9.68 26.31 1.24
CA ASP A 94 -10.23 27.57 0.75
C ASP A 94 -9.63 28.07 -0.58
N SER A 95 -8.65 27.34 -1.13
CA SER A 95 -7.87 27.79 -2.27
C SER A 95 -7.38 26.61 -3.12
N ALA A 96 -7.30 26.86 -4.43
CA ALA A 96 -6.92 25.85 -5.41
C ALA A 96 -5.55 25.23 -5.13
N VAL A 97 -5.41 23.95 -5.46
CA VAL A 97 -4.15 23.21 -5.42
C VAL A 97 -3.87 22.57 -6.78
N VAL A 98 -2.60 22.38 -7.09
CA VAL A 98 -2.17 21.67 -8.30
C VAL A 98 -1.53 20.37 -7.85
N VAL A 99 -2.06 19.25 -8.32
CA VAL A 99 -1.57 17.91 -8.03
C VAL A 99 -0.55 17.53 -9.11
N HIS A 100 0.66 17.19 -8.69
CA HIS A 100 1.78 16.91 -9.61
C HIS A 100 2.24 15.45 -9.57
N ASP A 101 2.18 14.84 -8.38
CA ASP A 101 2.58 13.46 -8.17
C ASP A 101 1.58 12.79 -7.25
N LEU A 102 1.44 11.49 -7.43
CA LEU A 102 0.62 10.64 -6.58
C LEU A 102 1.37 9.36 -6.29
N GLY A 103 0.96 8.64 -5.27
CA GLY A 103 1.71 7.47 -4.86
C GLY A 103 1.10 6.68 -3.73
N ILE A 104 1.87 5.70 -3.29
CA ILE A 104 1.61 4.97 -2.06
C ILE A 104 2.81 5.04 -1.11
N GLU A 105 2.53 4.92 0.18
CA GLU A 105 3.51 4.63 1.22
C GLU A 105 3.21 3.22 1.74
N ILE A 106 4.16 2.30 1.63
CA ILE A 106 4.11 0.98 2.25
C ILE A 106 4.66 1.13 3.66
N VAL A 107 3.77 1.12 4.65
CA VAL A 107 4.13 1.32 6.05
C VAL A 107 4.63 0.03 6.66
N SER A 108 3.85 -1.05 6.53
CA SER A 108 4.18 -2.33 7.13
C SER A 108 3.68 -3.49 6.26
N VAL A 109 4.34 -4.64 6.35
CA VAL A 109 3.97 -5.86 5.63
C VAL A 109 4.06 -7.07 6.54
N ALA A 110 3.24 -8.09 6.29
CA ALA A 110 3.28 -9.37 6.98
C ALA A 110 2.95 -10.51 6.01
N ASN A 111 3.36 -11.74 6.35
CA ASN A 111 3.13 -12.90 5.49
C ASN A 111 2.56 -14.08 6.28
N GLU A 112 1.41 -14.58 5.84
CA GLU A 112 0.87 -15.85 6.33
C GLU A 112 1.06 -16.91 5.25
N TRP A 113 1.61 -18.06 5.63
CA TRP A 113 1.71 -19.20 4.74
C TRP A 113 0.39 -19.97 4.75
N LYS A 114 -0.18 -20.15 3.57
CA LYS A 114 -1.27 -21.12 3.37
C LYS A 114 -1.03 -21.89 2.08
N LEU A 115 -1.39 -23.17 2.09
CA LEU A 115 -1.54 -23.93 0.85
C LEU A 115 -2.81 -23.44 0.15
N TYR A 116 -2.65 -22.89 -1.04
CA TYR A 116 -3.76 -22.55 -1.94
C TYR A 116 -3.76 -23.47 -3.17
N GLY A 117 -4.92 -23.54 -3.82
CA GLY A 117 -5.14 -24.28 -5.07
C GLY A 117 -4.42 -23.67 -6.27
N SER A 118 -4.68 -24.21 -7.46
CA SER A 118 -4.00 -23.79 -8.70
C SER A 118 -4.50 -22.42 -9.19
N PRO A 119 -3.59 -21.49 -9.54
CA PRO A 119 -3.94 -20.15 -9.98
C PRO A 119 -4.56 -20.12 -11.39
N GLN A 120 -5.37 -19.10 -11.65
CA GLN A 120 -5.90 -18.77 -12.99
C GLN A 120 -5.37 -17.40 -13.44
N ALA A 121 -5.31 -17.13 -14.75
CA ALA A 121 -4.85 -15.85 -15.30
C ALA A 121 -6.02 -15.01 -15.85
N ALA A 122 -5.94 -13.67 -15.72
CA ALA A 122 -6.98 -12.75 -16.19
C ALA A 122 -6.39 -11.51 -16.91
N LYS A 123 -7.20 -10.86 -17.77
CA LYS A 123 -6.84 -9.65 -18.52
C LYS A 123 -7.72 -8.48 -18.11
N ILE A 124 -7.13 -7.28 -17.99
CA ILE A 124 -7.77 -6.07 -17.46
C ILE A 124 -7.62 -4.89 -18.46
N SER A 125 -8.65 -4.03 -18.60
CA SER A 125 -8.63 -2.80 -19.41
C SER A 125 -8.52 -1.53 -18.55
N GLN A 126 -7.88 -0.47 -19.07
CA GLN A 126 -7.52 0.74 -18.31
C GLN A 126 -8.21 2.03 -18.83
N GLN A 127 -8.50 2.99 -17.94
CA GLN A 127 -8.81 4.40 -18.23
C GLN A 127 -7.97 5.30 -17.32
N ALA A 128 -7.62 6.54 -17.72
CA ALA A 128 -6.78 7.52 -17.00
C ALA A 128 -6.10 6.95 -15.74
N SER A 129 -5.13 6.08 -15.98
CA SER A 129 -4.64 5.11 -15.00
C SER A 129 -3.18 5.41 -14.74
N TYR A 130 -2.87 5.56 -13.46
CA TYR A 130 -1.50 5.61 -13.01
C TYR A 130 -1.07 4.22 -12.58
N THR A 131 0.15 3.84 -12.89
CA THR A 131 0.70 2.55 -12.51
C THR A 131 1.90 2.73 -11.61
N ILE A 132 1.86 2.14 -10.43
CA ILE A 132 3.00 2.00 -9.54
C ILE A 132 3.48 0.56 -9.63
N LYS A 133 4.74 0.37 -10.04
CA LYS A 133 5.36 -0.95 -10.03
C LYS A 133 5.81 -1.29 -8.60
N MET A 134 5.27 -2.36 -8.06
CA MET A 134 5.63 -2.84 -6.73
C MET A 134 7.05 -3.44 -6.74
N PRO A 135 7.90 -3.11 -5.76
CA PRO A 135 9.20 -3.74 -5.58
C PRO A 135 9.04 -5.14 -4.98
N ASP A 136 9.99 -6.04 -5.25
CA ASP A 136 10.00 -7.43 -4.81
C ASP A 136 10.37 -7.59 -3.32
N ILE A 137 9.48 -7.08 -2.46
CA ILE A 137 9.60 -7.11 -1.00
C ILE A 137 9.53 -8.56 -0.48
N ARG A 138 8.75 -9.42 -1.14
CA ARG A 138 8.61 -10.84 -0.80
C ARG A 138 9.96 -11.56 -0.85
N THR A 139 10.67 -11.47 -1.97
CA THR A 139 11.98 -12.12 -2.13
C THR A 139 13.00 -11.56 -1.15
N GLU A 140 12.98 -10.25 -0.91
CA GLU A 140 13.90 -9.59 0.02
C GLU A 140 13.72 -10.05 1.47
N ILE A 141 12.48 -10.21 1.91
CA ILE A 141 12.14 -10.75 3.23
C ILE A 141 12.56 -12.22 3.32
N SER A 142 12.24 -13.02 2.30
CA SER A 142 12.53 -14.46 2.29
C SER A 142 14.03 -14.75 2.38
N ARG A 143 14.86 -13.88 1.80
CA ARG A 143 16.33 -13.94 1.90
C ARG A 143 16.88 -13.62 3.29
N SER A 144 16.10 -12.98 4.16
CA SER A 144 16.53 -12.60 5.51
C SER A 144 16.33 -13.68 6.59
N GLU A 145 16.15 -14.94 6.18
CA GLU A 145 15.96 -16.15 7.02
C GLU A 145 14.72 -16.18 7.91
N ASP A 146 13.98 -15.07 8.02
CA ASP A 146 12.73 -14.98 8.78
C ASP A 146 11.54 -15.45 7.92
N LEU A 147 11.55 -16.75 7.59
CA LEU A 147 10.57 -17.40 6.71
C LEU A 147 9.16 -17.46 7.32
N ARG A 148 8.95 -16.92 8.53
CA ARG A 148 7.69 -16.92 9.27
C ARG A 148 7.33 -15.49 9.69
N LEU A 149 7.09 -14.59 8.74
CA LEU A 149 6.56 -13.25 9.06
C LEU A 149 5.10 -13.30 9.55
N LEU A 150 4.86 -14.03 10.64
CA LEU A 150 3.67 -13.88 11.44
C LEU A 150 3.63 -12.48 12.09
N GLU A 151 4.81 -11.88 12.30
CA GLU A 151 4.95 -10.53 12.86
C GLU A 151 5.08 -9.48 11.73
N PRO A 152 4.29 -8.40 11.79
CA PRO A 152 4.41 -7.29 10.85
C PRO A 152 5.75 -6.59 10.95
N ARG A 153 6.23 -6.20 9.79
CA ARG A 153 7.51 -5.54 9.65
C ARG A 153 7.32 -4.19 8.99
N ASN A 154 7.79 -3.14 9.67
CA ASN A 154 7.79 -1.80 9.12
C ASN A 154 8.79 -1.70 7.96
N ILE A 155 8.32 -1.14 6.85
CA ILE A 155 9.06 -0.97 5.61
C ILE A 155 9.31 0.51 5.32
N ASP A 156 8.33 1.37 5.63
CA ASP A 156 8.36 2.83 5.43
C ASP A 156 8.87 3.24 4.04
N MET A 157 8.29 2.64 2.99
CA MET A 157 8.72 2.84 1.61
C MET A 157 7.71 3.66 0.80
N VAL A 158 8.19 4.72 0.15
CA VAL A 158 7.36 5.61 -0.67
C VAL A 158 7.57 5.28 -2.15
N LEU A 159 6.48 5.01 -2.85
CA LEU A 159 6.44 4.80 -4.30
C LEU A 159 5.57 5.86 -4.94
N SER A 160 6.02 6.40 -6.08
CA SER A 160 5.36 7.52 -6.77
C SER A 160 5.14 7.21 -8.24
N ALA A 161 4.04 7.73 -8.79
CA ALA A 161 3.84 7.92 -10.22
C ALA A 161 3.73 9.42 -10.51
N HIS A 162 4.47 9.87 -11.52
CA HIS A 162 4.43 11.25 -11.97
C HIS A 162 3.18 11.50 -12.81
N MET A 163 2.50 12.62 -12.60
CA MET A 163 1.38 13.05 -13.45
C MET A 163 1.93 13.86 -14.63
N PRO A 164 1.85 13.37 -15.88
CA PRO A 164 2.36 14.11 -17.04
C PRO A 164 1.63 15.44 -17.24
N ASP A 165 0.35 15.47 -16.90
CA ASP A 165 -0.50 16.65 -16.92
C ASP A 165 -0.96 16.97 -15.49
N PRO A 166 -0.29 17.90 -14.77
CA PRO A 166 -0.70 18.28 -13.42
C PRO A 166 -2.15 18.77 -13.38
N PHE A 167 -2.90 18.31 -12.39
CA PHE A 167 -4.32 18.63 -12.28
C PHE A 167 -4.55 19.78 -11.29
N ARG A 168 -5.19 20.85 -11.73
CA ARG A 168 -5.61 21.94 -10.84
C ARG A 168 -6.97 21.61 -10.22
N LEU A 169 -6.97 21.40 -8.92
CA LEU A 169 -8.12 21.09 -8.09
C LEU A 169 -8.60 22.36 -7.37
N GLU A 170 -9.75 22.88 -7.80
CA GLU A 170 -10.38 24.06 -7.19
C GLU A 170 -10.93 23.74 -5.79
N PRO A 171 -11.19 24.74 -4.93
CA PRO A 171 -11.87 24.54 -3.64
C PRO A 171 -13.18 23.76 -3.81
N GLU A 172 -13.46 22.83 -2.89
CA GLU A 172 -14.66 21.97 -2.86
C GLU A 172 -14.87 21.08 -4.10
N SER A 173 -13.94 21.11 -5.05
CA SER A 173 -14.00 20.29 -6.25
C SER A 173 -13.37 18.91 -6.02
N THR A 174 -13.65 18.01 -6.96
CA THR A 174 -13.18 16.63 -6.89
C THR A 174 -12.28 16.26 -8.06
N PHE A 175 -11.33 15.38 -7.80
CA PHE A 175 -10.50 14.74 -8.82
C PHE A 175 -10.51 13.24 -8.59
N ARG A 176 -10.87 12.47 -9.61
CA ARG A 176 -10.97 11.01 -9.56
C ARG A 176 -9.98 10.39 -10.52
N TYR A 177 -9.25 9.38 -10.05
CA TYR A 177 -8.25 8.67 -10.85
C TYR A 177 -8.16 7.20 -10.45
N GLU A 178 -7.61 6.39 -11.35
CA GLU A 178 -7.29 5.00 -11.07
C GLU A 178 -5.80 4.81 -10.78
N LEU A 179 -5.48 4.00 -9.78
CA LEU A 179 -4.12 3.64 -9.41
C LEU A 179 -3.94 2.11 -9.39
N LEU A 180 -3.16 1.59 -10.32
CA LEU A 180 -2.81 0.18 -10.41
C LEU A 180 -1.50 -0.12 -9.67
N LEU A 181 -1.53 -1.06 -8.74
CA LEU A 181 -0.33 -1.54 -8.04
C LEU A 181 0.27 -2.74 -8.78
N LYS A 182 0.93 -2.48 -9.90
CA LYS A 182 1.46 -3.53 -10.78
C LYS A 182 2.48 -4.43 -10.09
N ASN A 183 2.36 -5.74 -10.31
CA ASN A 183 3.07 -6.85 -9.70
C ASN A 183 2.86 -6.99 -8.18
N TYR A 184 1.82 -6.41 -7.60
CA TYR A 184 1.53 -6.53 -6.17
C TYR A 184 1.43 -7.99 -5.73
N VAL A 185 0.61 -8.81 -6.40
CA VAL A 185 0.38 -10.20 -5.96
C VAL A 185 1.66 -11.04 -6.05
N ALA A 186 2.53 -10.75 -7.02
CA ALA A 186 3.80 -11.44 -7.19
C ALA A 186 4.88 -10.99 -6.19
N HIS A 187 4.94 -9.69 -5.90
CA HIS A 187 6.08 -9.05 -5.23
C HIS A 187 5.84 -8.71 -3.75
N MET A 188 4.58 -8.64 -3.32
CA MET A 188 4.23 -8.23 -1.96
C MET A 188 3.94 -9.43 -1.06
N PRO A 189 4.25 -9.32 0.24
CA PRO A 189 3.68 -10.22 1.24
C PRO A 189 2.15 -10.15 1.24
N ASN A 190 1.52 -11.20 1.75
CA ASN A 190 0.08 -11.37 1.64
C ASN A 190 -0.73 -10.37 2.47
N TYR A 191 -0.09 -9.59 3.35
CA TYR A 191 -0.67 -8.45 4.03
C TYR A 191 0.23 -7.23 3.85
N ALA A 192 -0.36 -6.08 3.52
CA ALA A 192 0.31 -4.79 3.56
C ALA A 192 -0.59 -3.73 4.17
N LEU A 193 0.05 -2.82 4.89
CA LEU A 193 -0.53 -1.59 5.39
C LEU A 193 0.04 -0.44 4.57
N ILE A 194 -0.84 0.29 3.87
CA ILE A 194 -0.42 1.37 2.97
C ILE A 194 -1.17 2.67 3.22
N ARG A 195 -0.61 3.79 2.77
CA ARG A 195 -1.33 5.06 2.56
C ARG A 195 -1.27 5.44 1.10
N PHE A 196 -2.33 6.05 0.59
CA PHE A 196 -2.27 6.79 -0.66
C PHE A 196 -1.81 8.21 -0.37
N TRP A 197 -1.10 8.83 -1.30
CA TRP A 197 -0.69 10.20 -1.13
C TRP A 197 -0.65 10.96 -2.44
N ILE A 198 -0.69 12.28 -2.31
CA ILE A 198 -0.47 13.23 -3.40
C ILE A 198 0.55 14.28 -2.99
N THR A 199 1.25 14.84 -3.96
CA THR A 199 2.08 16.04 -3.79
C THR A 199 1.48 17.20 -4.56
N THR A 200 1.40 18.33 -3.87
CA THR A 200 0.93 19.60 -4.40
C THR A 200 1.96 20.69 -4.15
N GLN A 201 1.76 21.87 -4.74
CA GLN A 201 2.55 23.05 -4.41
C GLN A 201 2.44 23.50 -2.95
N LYS A 202 1.41 23.06 -2.21
CA LYS A 202 1.22 23.35 -0.78
C LYS A 202 1.79 22.29 0.16
N GLY A 203 2.27 21.17 -0.38
CA GLY A 203 2.83 20.08 0.40
C GLY A 203 2.27 18.71 0.02
N LYS A 204 2.55 17.74 0.91
CA LYS A 204 2.21 16.33 0.72
C LYS A 204 1.07 15.92 1.63
N PHE A 205 0.01 15.39 1.05
CA PHE A 205 -1.18 14.91 1.74
C PHE A 205 -1.29 13.40 1.59
N ALA A 206 -1.71 12.71 2.65
CA ALA A 206 -1.89 11.27 2.64
C ALA A 206 -3.23 10.86 3.23
N SER A 207 -3.80 9.78 2.70
CA SER A 207 -4.97 9.13 3.26
C SER A 207 -4.68 8.57 4.66
N GLU A 208 -5.74 8.16 5.35
CA GLU A 208 -5.61 7.20 6.45
C GLU A 208 -5.00 5.88 5.93
N LEU A 209 -4.54 5.06 6.87
CA LEU A 209 -3.99 3.74 6.54
C LEU A 209 -5.10 2.82 6.04
N VAL A 210 -4.78 2.06 4.99
CA VAL A 210 -5.62 0.97 4.50
C VAL A 210 -4.84 -0.33 4.53
N GLN A 211 -5.55 -1.43 4.75
CA GLN A 211 -4.98 -2.76 4.67
C GLN A 211 -5.33 -3.40 3.31
N ILE A 212 -4.36 -4.05 2.69
CA ILE A 212 -4.54 -4.86 1.49
C ILE A 212 -4.06 -6.28 1.80
N PHE A 213 -4.86 -7.30 1.49
CA PHE A 213 -4.44 -8.68 1.67
C PHE A 213 -4.93 -9.64 0.58
N THR A 214 -4.17 -10.73 0.37
CA THR A 214 -4.34 -11.66 -0.77
C THR A 214 -4.71 -13.09 -0.36
N ILE A 215 -5.36 -13.26 0.79
CA ILE A 215 -5.57 -14.55 1.49
C ILE A 215 -7.05 -14.79 1.78
#